data_AF-A0A2M7TD50-F1
#
_entry.id   AF-A0A2M7TD50-F1
#
_cell.length_a   1.000
_cell.length_b   1.000
_cell.length_c   1.000
_cell.angle_alpha   90.00
_cell.angle_beta   90.00
_cell.angle_gamma   90.00
#
_symmetry.space_group_name_H-M   'P 1'
#
loop_
_entity.id
_entity.type
_entity.pdbx_description
1 polymer ?
#
loop_
_entity_poly.entity_id
_entity_poly.type
_entity_poly.pdbx_seq_one_letter_code
_entity_poly.pdbx_strand_id
1 'polypeptide(L)'
;FKKRIDNDLNLPQALAWLWEILRSEAIPAVKKATVLEMDQVLGLRLDSVKPFMIPEKIRQLAEMRERARRKKDFKTADELREEIKNLGYEIEDTREGYQILPL
;
A
#
# COMPACT_ATOMS: atom_id res chain seq x y z
N PHE A 1 20.91 -5.46 11.22
CA PHE A 1 20.80 -4.01 11.03
C PHE A 1 22.08 -3.27 11.43
N LYS A 2 22.44 -3.14 12.72
CA LYS A 2 23.62 -2.37 13.20
C LYS A 2 24.92 -2.64 12.44
N LYS A 3 25.31 -3.92 12.27
CA LYS A 3 26.47 -4.32 11.44
C LYS A 3 26.52 -3.72 10.03
N ARG A 4 25.37 -3.44 9.41
CA ARG A 4 25.28 -2.83 8.07
C ARG A 4 25.47 -1.31 8.15
N ILE A 5 24.94 -0.67 9.20
CA ILE A 5 25.14 0.76 9.47
C ILE A 5 26.60 1.04 9.86
N ASP A 6 27.18 0.19 10.71
CA ASP A 6 28.57 0.30 11.16
C ASP A 6 29.58 0.07 10.01
N ASN A 7 29.13 -0.55 8.91
CA ASN A 7 29.90 -0.70 7.69
C ASN A 7 29.62 0.48 6.76
N ASP A 8 30.31 1.60 6.99
CA ASP A 8 30.28 2.80 6.13
C ASP A 8 28.87 3.33 5.83
N LEU A 9 28.00 3.33 6.85
CA LEU A 9 26.61 3.80 6.75
C LEU A 9 25.89 3.17 5.54
N ASN A 10 26.00 1.85 5.36
CA ASN A 10 25.41 1.15 4.22
C ASN A 10 23.87 1.08 4.32
N LEU A 11 23.23 2.22 4.08
CA LEU A 11 21.78 2.41 4.08
C LEU A 11 21.08 1.54 3.03
N PRO A 12 21.62 1.30 1.81
CA PRO A 12 21.00 0.37 0.86
C PRO A 12 20.81 -1.04 1.43
N GLN A 13 21.84 -1.60 2.07
CA GLN A 13 21.71 -2.92 2.71
C GLN A 13 20.83 -2.88 3.96
N ALA A 14 20.84 -1.77 4.69
CA ALA A 14 19.96 -1.57 5.83
C ALA A 14 18.47 -1.54 5.42
N LEU A 15 18.17 -0.93 4.27
CA LEU A 15 16.84 -0.93 3.66
C LEU A 15 16.45 -2.31 3.12
N ALA A 16 17.39 -3.04 2.50
CA ALA A 16 17.14 -4.43 2.10
C ALA A 16 16.76 -5.30 3.30
N TRP A 17 17.45 -5.12 4.43
CA TRP A 17 17.13 -5.81 5.68
C TRP A 17 15.74 -5.44 6.24
N LEU A 18 15.32 -4.17 6.10
CA LEU A 18 13.97 -3.73 6.46
C LEU A 18 12.90 -4.54 5.70
N TRP A 19 13.09 -4.67 4.38
CA TRP A 19 12.19 -5.44 3.52
C TRP A 19 12.13 -6.93 3.89
N GLU A 20 13.26 -7.53 4.26
CA GLU A 20 13.29 -8.92 4.73
C GLU A 20 12.45 -9.09 6.01
N ILE A 21 12.55 -8.17 6.98
CA ILE A 21 11.72 -8.21 8.19
C ILE A 21 10.23 -8.08 7.87
N LEU A 22 9.86 -7.15 6.97
CA LEU A 22 8.47 -6.95 6.57
C LEU A 22 7.86 -8.22 5.96
N ARG A 23 8.65 -8.94 5.14
CA ARG A 23 8.23 -10.17 4.45
C ARG A 23 8.31 -11.44 5.30
N SER A 24 9.03 -11.43 6.42
CA SER A 24 9.19 -12.59 7.31
C SER A 24 7.87 -13.10 7.89
N GLU A 25 7.83 -14.28 8.50
CA GLU A 25 6.64 -14.77 9.23
C GLU A 25 6.60 -14.35 10.71
N ALA A 26 7.42 -13.35 11.10
CA ALA A 26 7.46 -12.88 12.48
C ALA A 26 6.11 -12.28 12.95
N ILE A 27 5.89 -12.30 14.26
CA ILE A 27 4.68 -11.74 14.89
C ILE A 27 4.52 -10.27 14.47
N PRO A 28 3.33 -9.82 14.03
CA PRO A 28 3.12 -8.45 13.53
C PRO A 28 3.57 -7.34 14.50
N ALA A 29 3.33 -7.52 15.80
CA ALA A 29 3.78 -6.58 16.83
C ALA A 29 5.32 -6.47 16.90
N VAL A 30 6.00 -7.61 16.79
CA VAL A 30 7.48 -7.67 16.79
C VAL A 30 8.03 -7.02 15.52
N LYS A 31 7.45 -7.31 14.34
CA LYS A 31 7.83 -6.64 13.09
C LYS A 31 7.73 -5.12 13.22
N LYS A 32 6.58 -4.64 13.70
CA LYS A 32 6.33 -3.20 13.85
C LYS A 32 7.35 -2.56 14.78
N ALA A 33 7.60 -3.15 15.95
CA ALA A 33 8.59 -2.62 16.90
C ALA A 33 9.99 -2.54 16.27
N THR A 34 10.45 -3.62 15.62
CA THR A 34 11.77 -3.66 14.99
C THR A 34 11.90 -2.65 13.84
N VAL A 35 10.86 -2.52 13.00
CA VAL A 35 10.83 -1.54 11.90
C VAL A 35 10.93 -0.11 12.43
N LEU A 36 10.20 0.22 13.50
CA LEU A 36 10.25 1.55 14.11
C LEU A 36 11.59 1.86 14.76
N GLU A 37 12.26 0.87 15.36
CA GLU A 37 13.64 1.04 15.85
C GLU A 37 14.61 1.32 14.69
N MET A 38 14.47 0.62 13.58
CA MET A 38 15.27 0.86 12.38
C MET A 38 14.99 2.24 11.78
N ASP A 39 13.75 2.70 11.83
CA ASP A 39 13.32 4.00 11.30
C ASP A 39 13.91 5.19 12.04
N GLN A 40 14.34 5.03 13.31
CA GLN A 40 15.09 6.06 14.03
C GLN A 40 16.41 6.44 13.33
N VAL A 41 16.98 5.51 12.56
CA VAL A 41 18.18 5.73 11.74
C VAL A 41 17.83 6.10 10.31
N LEU A 42 16.79 5.49 9.73
CA LEU A 42 16.43 5.70 8.32
C LEU A 42 15.63 6.99 8.07
N GLY A 43 14.94 7.53 9.08
CA GLY A 43 14.22 8.81 9.01
C GLY A 43 13.02 8.81 8.05
N LEU A 44 12.37 7.66 7.82
CA LEU A 44 11.26 7.54 6.87
C LEU A 44 9.91 7.96 7.48
N ARG A 45 9.85 8.19 8.81
CA ARG A 45 8.66 8.62 9.56
C ARG A 45 7.50 7.63 9.44
N LEU A 46 7.81 6.34 9.55
CA LEU A 46 6.85 5.23 9.41
C LEU A 46 5.80 5.22 10.52
N ASP A 47 6.09 5.81 11.66
CA ASP A 47 5.17 6.03 12.78
C ASP A 47 4.08 7.07 12.46
N SER A 48 4.35 7.99 11.53
CA SER A 48 3.43 9.07 11.13
C SER A 48 2.52 8.70 9.96
N VAL A 49 2.67 7.49 9.40
CA VAL A 49 1.85 7.02 8.28
C VAL A 49 0.41 6.85 8.77
N LYS A 50 -0.46 7.77 8.33
CA LYS A 50 -1.89 7.66 8.58
C LYS A 50 -2.46 6.60 7.62
N PRO A 51 -3.22 5.61 8.12
CA PRO A 51 -3.97 4.74 7.23
C PRO A 51 -4.93 5.62 6.42
N PHE A 52 -4.85 5.55 5.09
CA PHE A 52 -5.82 6.22 4.26
C PHE A 52 -7.15 5.48 4.40
N MET A 53 -8.20 6.20 4.79
CA MET A 53 -9.55 5.64 4.77
C MET A 53 -10.14 5.90 3.40
N ILE A 54 -10.50 4.82 2.70
CA ILE A 54 -11.23 4.93 1.44
C ILE A 54 -12.66 5.36 1.80
N PRO A 55 -13.15 6.51 1.28
CA PRO A 55 -14.52 6.95 1.52
C PRO A 55 -15.53 5.93 1.01
N GLU A 56 -16.65 5.80 1.70
CA GLU A 56 -17.70 4.84 1.35
C GLU A 56 -18.22 5.04 -0.08
N LYS A 57 -18.30 6.30 -0.53
CA LYS A 57 -18.66 6.65 -1.92
C LYS A 57 -17.74 5.96 -2.94
N ILE A 58 -16.43 5.95 -2.69
CA ILE A 58 -15.45 5.35 -3.60
C ILE A 58 -15.58 3.83 -3.62
N ARG A 59 -15.83 3.22 -2.45
CA ARG A 59 -16.10 1.77 -2.38
C ARG A 59 -17.34 1.38 -3.18
N GLN A 60 -18.42 2.15 -3.06
CA GLN A 60 -19.64 1.92 -3.81
C GLN A 60 -19.43 2.04 -5.32
N LEU A 61 -18.70 3.07 -5.77
CA LEU A 61 -18.36 3.23 -7.20
C LEU A 61 -17.49 2.06 -7.70
N ALA A 62 -16.52 1.61 -6.91
CA ALA A 62 -15.67 0.48 -7.24
C ALA A 62 -16.47 -0.83 -7.35
N GLU A 63 -17.41 -1.07 -6.44
CA GLU A 63 -18.34 -2.21 -6.53
C GLU A 63 -19.25 -2.14 -7.76
N MET A 64 -19.80 -0.96 -8.07
CA MET A 64 -20.62 -0.76 -9.27
C MET A 64 -19.83 -1.06 -10.53
N ARG A 65 -18.57 -0.61 -10.58
CA ARG A 65 -17.65 -0.87 -11.69
C ARG A 65 -17.35 -2.35 -11.83
N GLU A 66 -17.11 -3.06 -10.73
CA GLU A 66 -16.90 -4.51 -10.73
C GLU A 66 -18.15 -5.26 -11.23
N ARG A 67 -19.35 -4.83 -10.82
CA ARG A 67 -20.61 -5.39 -11.34
C ARG A 67 -20.78 -5.15 -12.85
N ALA A 68 -20.46 -3.94 -13.33
CA ALA A 68 -20.50 -3.61 -14.76
C ALA A 68 -19.52 -4.48 -15.56
N ARG A 69 -18.29 -4.64 -15.07
CA ARG A 69 -17.27 -5.51 -15.69
C ARG A 69 -17.73 -6.96 -15.78
N ARG A 70 -18.31 -7.51 -14.71
CA ARG A 70 -18.86 -8.89 -14.70
C ARG A 70 -19.99 -9.08 -15.70
N LYS A 71 -20.78 -8.05 -15.95
CA LYS A 71 -21.84 -8.02 -16.97
C LYS A 71 -21.31 -7.75 -18.39
N LYS A 72 -20.00 -7.59 -18.56
CA LYS A 72 -19.33 -7.18 -19.82
C LYS A 72 -19.78 -5.80 -20.32
N ASP A 73 -20.29 -4.97 -19.43
CA ASP A 73 -20.59 -3.56 -19.71
C ASP A 73 -19.33 -2.73 -19.49
N PHE A 74 -18.43 -2.77 -20.47
CA PHE A 74 -17.13 -2.10 -20.39
C PHE A 74 -17.26 -0.58 -20.42
N LYS A 75 -18.27 -0.05 -21.12
CA LYS A 75 -18.51 1.39 -21.21
C LYS A 75 -18.81 1.97 -19.83
N THR A 76 -19.78 1.39 -19.11
CA THR A 76 -20.13 1.84 -17.75
C THR A 76 -18.97 1.62 -16.77
N ALA A 77 -18.20 0.54 -16.94
CA ALA A 77 -17.02 0.28 -16.11
C ALA A 77 -15.92 1.34 -16.29
N ASP A 78 -15.69 1.81 -17.52
CA ASP A 78 -14.72 2.87 -17.82
C ASP A 78 -15.21 4.24 -17.32
N GLU A 79 -16.50 4.55 -17.47
CA GLU A 79 -17.10 5.78 -16.92
C GLU A 79 -16.92 5.86 -15.39
N LEU A 80 -17.20 4.76 -14.68
CA LEU A 80 -17.01 4.68 -13.22
C LEU A 80 -15.52 4.75 -12.83
N ARG A 81 -14.62 4.19 -13.64
CA ARG A 81 -13.17 4.31 -13.41
C ARG A 81 -12.73 5.77 -13.48
N GLU A 82 -13.18 6.52 -14.49
CA GLU A 82 -12.86 7.94 -14.61
C GLU A 82 -13.49 8.79 -13.48
N GLU A 83 -14.71 8.46 -13.03
CA GLU A 83 -15.29 9.13 -11.86
C GLU A 83 -14.44 8.93 -10.60
N ILE A 84 -13.98 7.71 -10.35
CA ILE A 84 -13.13 7.38 -9.21
C ILE A 84 -11.77 8.10 -9.31
N LYS A 85 -11.20 8.17 -10.52
CA LYS A 85 -9.98 8.93 -10.82
C LYS A 85 -10.13 10.42 -10.54
N ASN A 86 -11.25 11.01 -10.96
CA ASN A 86 -11.57 12.42 -10.69
C ASN A 86 -11.75 12.73 -9.20
N LEU A 87 -12.08 11.72 -8.39
CA LEU A 87 -12.16 11.82 -6.94
C LEU A 87 -10.82 11.59 -6.23
N GLY A 88 -9.72 11.40 -6.99
CA GLY A 88 -8.37 11.22 -6.44
C GLY A 88 -8.05 9.78 -6.06
N TYR A 89 -8.66 8.80 -6.71
CA TYR A 89 -8.41 7.37 -6.46
C TYR A 89 -8.21 6.60 -7.76
N GLU A 90 -7.39 5.56 -7.73
CA GLU A 90 -7.17 4.63 -8.83
C GLU A 90 -7.65 3.22 -8.45
N ILE A 91 -8.16 2.48 -9.44
CA ILE A 91 -8.52 1.07 -9.28
C ILE A 91 -7.53 0.22 -10.06
N GLU A 92 -6.79 -0.61 -9.32
CA GLU A 92 -5.91 -1.63 -9.87
C GLU A 92 -6.61 -3.00 -9.83
N ASP A 93 -6.62 -3.70 -10.96
CA ASP A 93 -7.19 -5.04 -11.05
C ASP A 93 -6.17 -6.08 -10.61
N THR A 94 -6.56 -6.96 -9.69
CA THR A 94 -5.71 -8.03 -9.18
C THR A 94 -6.34 -9.39 -9.47
N ARG A 95 -5.58 -10.48 -9.30
CA ARG A 95 -6.11 -11.84 -9.49
C ARG A 95 -7.27 -12.17 -8.54
N GLU A 96 -7.34 -11.50 -7.40
CA GLU A 96 -8.33 -11.74 -6.34
C GLU A 96 -9.51 -10.75 -6.42
N GLY A 97 -9.48 -9.77 -7.32
CA GLY A 97 -10.51 -8.76 -7.48
C GLY A 97 -9.93 -7.42 -7.92
N TYR A 98 -10.06 -6.41 -7.07
CA TYR A 98 -9.55 -5.07 -7.33
C TYR A 98 -9.02 -4.42 -6.05
N GLN A 99 -8.10 -3.48 -6.18
CA GLN A 99 -7.59 -2.64 -5.10
C GLN A 99 -7.85 -1.17 -5.42
N ILE A 100 -8.17 -0.39 -4.38
CA ILE A 100 -8.38 1.06 -4.48
C ILE A 100 -7.15 1.72 -3.88
N LEU A 101 -6.48 2.55 -4.66
CA LEU A 101 -5.29 3.30 -4.27
C LEU A 101 -5.60 4.80 -4.31
N PRO A 102 -5.12 5.61 -3.36
CA PRO A 102 -5.17 7.06 -3.49
C PRO A 102 -4.20 7.54 -4.58
N LEU A 103 -4.61 8.53 -5.36
CA LEU A 103 -3.76 9.27 -6.31
C LEU A 103 -3.00 10.41 -5.65
#